data_AF-A0A7X2LQC0-F1
#
_entry.id   AF-A0A7X2LQC0-F1
#
_cell.length_a   1.000
_cell.length_b   1.000
_cell.length_c   1.000
_cell.angle_alpha   90.00
_cell.angle_beta   90.00
_cell.angle_gamma   90.00
#
_symmetry.space_group_name_H-M   'P 1'
#
loop_
_entity.id
_entity.type
_entity.pdbx_description
1 polymer ?
#
loop_
_entity_poly.entity_id
_entity_poly.type
_entity_poly.pdbx_seq_one_letter_code
_entity_poly.pdbx_strand_id
1 'polypeptide(L)'
;MIKHSKQQWVVGQFVKVGFVSNLMVVAAMPTPGDNAPDAYLLSRNEQFYSFVPHNGLTKITTEEARTMVAEAKAQAARAEKKAADQAAKTLAHIALASELAFG
;
A
#
# COMPACT_ATOMS: atom_id res chain seq x y z
N MET A 1 -3.89 15.81 -26.51
CA MET A 1 -4.12 16.43 -25.18
C MET A 1 -4.40 15.30 -24.19
N ILE A 2 -3.41 14.92 -23.38
CA ILE A 2 -3.56 13.84 -22.40
C ILE A 2 -4.33 14.41 -21.20
N LYS A 3 -5.65 14.41 -21.29
CA LYS A 3 -6.54 14.63 -20.15
C LYS A 3 -6.67 13.29 -19.44
N HIS A 4 -6.29 13.22 -18.16
CA HIS A 4 -6.46 12.04 -17.28
C HIS A 4 -5.44 10.91 -17.41
N SER A 5 -4.14 11.20 -17.39
CA SER A 5 -3.19 10.17 -16.94
C SER A 5 -3.56 9.77 -15.50
N LYS A 6 -4.00 8.52 -15.30
CA LYS A 6 -4.28 7.99 -13.95
C LYS A 6 -2.98 8.06 -13.16
N GLN A 7 -2.97 8.81 -12.06
CA GLN A 7 -1.80 8.89 -11.20
C GLN A 7 -1.47 7.50 -10.65
N GLN A 8 -0.20 7.12 -10.69
CA GLN A 8 0.26 5.85 -10.14
C GLN A 8 0.61 6.04 -8.67
N TRP A 9 -0.10 5.34 -7.80
CA TRP A 9 0.10 5.38 -6.35
C TRP A 9 1.08 4.31 -5.90
N VAL A 10 2.29 4.34 -6.46
CA VAL A 10 3.37 3.40 -6.18
C VAL A 10 4.53 4.17 -5.56
N VAL A 11 5.21 3.56 -4.59
CA VAL A 11 6.40 4.14 -3.95
C VAL A 11 7.42 4.59 -5.01
N GLY A 12 7.93 5.81 -4.87
CA GLY A 12 8.84 6.47 -5.82
C GLY A 12 8.15 7.29 -6.91
N GLN A 13 6.83 7.16 -7.11
CA GLN A 13 6.10 7.96 -8.09
C GLN A 13 5.74 9.34 -7.55
N PHE A 14 5.69 10.33 -8.44
CA PHE A 14 5.20 11.67 -8.12
C PHE A 14 3.70 11.81 -8.41
N VAL A 15 2.98 12.33 -7.44
CA VAL A 15 1.52 12.51 -7.46
C VAL A 15 1.14 13.97 -7.16
N LYS A 16 -0.12 14.29 -7.43
CA LYS A 16 -0.74 15.59 -7.15
C LYS A 16 -2.03 15.36 -6.39
N VAL A 17 -2.13 15.96 -5.21
CA VAL A 17 -3.31 15.90 -4.34
C VAL A 17 -3.90 17.30 -4.20
N GLY A 18 -5.11 17.51 -4.71
CA GLY A 18 -5.74 18.83 -4.77
C GLY A 18 -4.88 19.84 -5.53
N PHE A 19 -4.40 20.87 -4.84
CA PHE A 19 -3.51 21.89 -5.40
C PHE A 19 -2.01 21.62 -5.16
N VAL A 20 -1.68 20.63 -4.32
CA VAL A 20 -0.29 20.31 -3.98
C VAL A 20 0.25 19.33 -5.01
N SER A 21 1.26 19.77 -5.77
CA SER A 21 1.98 18.96 -6.76
C SER A 21 3.37 18.56 -6.27
N ASN A 22 4.00 17.64 -7.01
CA ASN A 22 5.34 17.11 -6.74
C ASN A 22 5.44 16.42 -5.36
N LEU A 23 4.41 15.66 -5.00
CA LEU A 23 4.41 14.79 -3.83
C LEU A 23 4.94 13.42 -4.25
N MET A 24 6.07 13.00 -3.70
CA MET A 24 6.60 11.65 -3.92
C MET A 24 5.94 10.66 -2.97
N VAL A 25 5.45 9.54 -3.48
CA VAL A 25 4.95 8.45 -2.63
C VAL A 25 6.14 7.76 -1.97
N VAL A 26 6.20 7.78 -0.64
CA VAL A 26 7.28 7.17 0.15
C VAL A 26 6.86 5.80 0.68
N ALA A 27 5.61 5.67 1.11
CA ALA A 27 5.05 4.41 1.60
C ALA A 27 3.55 4.36 1.34
N ALA A 28 3.03 3.14 1.19
CA ALA A 28 1.60 2.84 1.20
C ALA A 28 1.32 1.95 2.43
N MET A 29 0.36 2.34 3.25
CA MET A 29 -0.06 1.58 4.43
C MET A 29 -1.39 0.89 4.12
N PRO A 30 -1.39 -0.43 3.92
CA PRO A 30 -2.61 -1.20 3.78
C PRO A 30 -3.29 -1.39 5.13
N THR A 31 -4.58 -1.09 5.23
CA THR A 31 -5.32 -1.35 6.48
C THR A 31 -5.67 -2.83 6.58
N PRO A 32 -5.46 -3.47 7.74
CA PRO A 32 -5.87 -4.84 7.95
C PRO A 32 -7.40 -4.93 7.97
N GLY A 33 -8.01 -5.44 6.89
CA GLY A 33 -9.45 -5.68 6.82
C GLY A 33 -10.01 -5.56 5.41
N ASP A 34 -9.88 -4.38 4.81
CA ASP A 34 -10.60 -4.03 3.56
C ASP A 34 -9.74 -4.06 2.28
N ASN A 35 -8.47 -4.46 2.37
CA ASN A 35 -7.54 -4.60 1.22
C ASN A 35 -7.37 -3.34 0.34
N ALA A 36 -7.85 -2.17 0.76
CA ALA A 36 -7.55 -0.88 0.16
C ALA A 36 -6.38 -0.20 0.89
N PRO A 37 -5.46 0.47 0.17
CA PRO A 37 -4.46 1.34 0.79
C PRO A 37 -5.15 2.60 1.32
N ASP A 38 -5.37 2.66 2.64
CA ASP A 38 -6.05 3.79 3.25
C ASP A 38 -5.15 4.98 3.47
N ALA A 39 -3.83 4.79 3.60
CA ALA A 39 -2.93 5.89 3.86
C ALA A 39 -1.67 5.81 3.01
N TYR A 40 -1.30 6.96 2.43
CA TYR A 40 -0.05 7.17 1.73
C TYR A 40 0.80 8.15 2.52
N LEU A 41 2.06 7.78 2.73
CA LEU A 41 3.07 8.73 3.15
C LEU A 41 3.62 9.42 1.91
N LEU A 42 3.48 10.74 1.85
CA LEU A 42 3.97 11.58 0.77
C LEU A 42 5.10 12.48 1.28
N SER A 43 6.09 12.74 0.43
CA SER A 43 7.17 13.67 0.70
C SER A 43 7.24 14.75 -0.36
N ARG A 44 7.52 15.99 0.04
CA ARG A 44 7.84 17.09 -0.85
C ARG A 44 8.97 17.90 -0.23
N ASN A 45 10.14 17.84 -0.85
CA ASN A 45 11.38 18.41 -0.32
C ASN A 45 11.66 17.83 1.09
N GLU A 46 11.63 18.66 2.13
CA GLU A 46 11.85 18.27 3.53
C GLU A 46 10.55 18.09 4.33
N GLN A 47 9.40 18.16 3.67
CA GLN A 47 8.09 18.07 4.32
C GLN A 47 7.45 16.70 4.05
N PHE A 48 6.79 16.17 5.07
CA PHE A 48 6.05 14.92 5.01
C PHE A 48 4.56 15.17 5.16
N TYR A 49 3.77 14.34 4.49
CA TYR A 49 2.32 14.42 4.51
C TYR A 49 1.72 13.02 4.57
N SER A 50 0.66 12.86 5.35
CA SER A 50 -0.22 11.69 5.30
C SER A 50 -1.40 12.02 4.40
N PHE A 51 -1.63 11.19 3.39
CA PHE A 51 -2.80 11.30 2.52
C PHE A 51 -3.69 10.08 2.70
N VAL A 52 -4.94 10.32 3.05
CA VAL A 52 -5.97 9.29 3.15
C VAL A 52 -7.09 9.65 2.18
N PRO A 53 -7.49 8.75 1.25
CA PRO A 53 -8.62 9.01 0.36
C PRO A 53 -9.86 9.41 1.16
N HIS A 54 -10.59 10.44 0.69
CA HIS A 54 -11.73 11.07 1.36
C HIS A 54 -11.42 11.87 2.64
N ASN A 55 -10.39 11.52 3.42
CA ASN A 55 -10.02 12.27 4.63
C ASN A 55 -9.05 13.44 4.34
N GLY A 56 -8.36 13.42 3.19
CA GLY A 56 -7.54 14.53 2.71
C GLY A 56 -6.05 14.38 2.99
N LEU A 57 -5.33 15.49 2.83
CA LEU A 57 -3.88 15.58 2.97
C LEU A 57 -3.53 16.36 4.25
N THR A 58 -2.86 15.70 5.18
CA THR A 58 -2.42 16.28 6.44
C THR A 58 -0.91 16.34 6.49
N LYS A 59 -0.34 17.49 6.85
CA LYS A 59 1.10 17.61 7.08
C LYS A 59 1.46 16.92 8.41
N ILE A 60 2.52 16.13 8.38
CA ILE A 60 3.00 15.39 9.55
C ILE A 60 4.45 15.73 9.86
N THR A 61 4.87 15.42 11.07
CA THR A 61 6.25 15.56 11.53
C THR A 61 7.15 14.44 10.99
N THR A 62 8.46 14.67 11.07
CA THR A 62 9.46 13.64 10.71
C THR A 62 9.35 12.40 11.60
N GLU A 63 8.98 12.55 12.87
CA GLU A 63 8.80 11.43 13.79
C GLU A 63 7.61 10.57 13.39
N GLU A 64 6.46 11.19 13.11
CA GLU A 64 5.27 10.48 12.61
C GLU A 64 5.55 9.78 11.28
N ALA A 65 6.26 10.45 10.36
CA ALA A 65 6.66 9.85 9.08
C ALA A 65 7.54 8.59 9.28
N ARG A 66 8.47 8.62 10.24
CA ARG A 66 9.30 7.45 10.58
C ARG A 66 8.45 6.30 11.11
N THR A 67 7.50 6.59 12.00
CA THR A 67 6.56 5.58 12.53
C THR A 67 5.75 4.95 11.41
N MET A 68 5.18 5.76 10.51
CA MET A 68 4.42 5.25 9.36
C MET A 68 5.27 4.35 8.45
N VAL A 69 6.54 4.71 8.19
CA VAL A 69 7.44 3.86 7.39
C VAL A 69 7.73 2.53 8.10
N ALA A 70 7.95 2.55 9.41
CA ALA A 70 8.20 1.34 10.19
C ALA A 70 6.97 0.41 10.18
N GLU A 71 5.78 0.98 10.35
CA GLU A 71 4.51 0.24 10.28
C GLU A 71 4.25 -0.33 8.90
N ALA A 72 4.44 0.46 7.85
CA ALA A 72 4.29 0.01 6.45
C ALA A 72 5.20 -1.19 6.16
N LYS A 73 6.47 -1.14 6.59
CA LYS A 73 7.41 -2.26 6.43
C LYS A 73 6.97 -3.49 7.22
N ALA A 74 6.53 -3.31 8.47
CA ALA A 74 6.07 -4.42 9.30
C ALA A 74 4.81 -5.09 8.71
N GLN A 75 3.89 -4.30 8.17
CA GLN A 75 2.69 -4.80 7.51
C GLN A 75 3.01 -5.50 6.19
N ALA A 76 3.89 -4.94 5.36
CA ALA A 76 4.36 -5.57 4.12
C ALA A 76 4.93 -6.97 4.40
N ALA A 77 5.84 -7.07 5.39
CA ALA A 77 6.42 -8.35 5.79
C ALA A 77 5.37 -9.36 6.31
N ARG A 78 4.31 -8.89 6.99
CA ARG A 78 3.19 -9.74 7.43
C ARG A 78 2.30 -10.17 6.26
N ALA A 79 2.05 -9.28 5.30
CA ALA A 79 1.25 -9.56 4.12
C ALA A 79 1.92 -10.61 3.23
N GLU A 80 3.24 -10.50 3.03
CA GLU A 80 4.04 -11.48 2.31
C GLU A 80 3.96 -12.88 2.94
N LYS A 81 4.09 -12.97 4.27
CA LYS A 81 3.94 -14.26 4.99
C LYS A 81 2.55 -14.85 4.83
N LYS A 82 1.49 -14.05 5.04
CA LYS A 82 0.10 -14.51 4.88
C LYS A 82 -0.19 -14.97 3.45
N ALA A 83 0.32 -14.25 2.45
CA ALA A 83 0.17 -14.62 1.04
C ALA A 83 0.85 -15.96 0.73
N ALA A 84 2.06 -16.18 1.26
CA ALA A 84 2.77 -17.45 1.12
C ALA A 84 1.99 -18.61 1.77
N ASP A 85 1.50 -18.42 3.00
CA ASP A 85 0.72 -19.42 3.72
C ASP A 85 -0.59 -19.76 2.99
N GLN A 86 -1.28 -18.75 2.45
CA GLN A 86 -2.52 -18.95 1.71
C GLN A 86 -2.26 -19.70 0.41
N ALA A 87 -1.21 -19.34 -0.33
CA ALA A 87 -0.82 -20.05 -1.55
C ALA A 87 -0.51 -21.53 -1.28
N ALA A 88 0.22 -21.82 -0.20
CA ALA A 88 0.51 -23.21 0.21
C ALA A 88 -0.77 -23.99 0.51
N LYS A 89 -1.73 -23.39 1.23
CA LYS A 89 -3.04 -24.03 1.51
C LYS A 89 -3.86 -24.27 0.24
N THR A 90 -3.88 -23.31 -0.69
CA THR A 90 -4.59 -23.46 -1.96
C THR A 90 -3.99 -24.58 -2.80
N LEU A 91 -2.66 -24.67 -2.88
CA LEU A 91 -1.98 -25.75 -3.60
C LEU A 91 -2.29 -27.12 -2.97
N ALA A 92 -2.23 -27.22 -1.63
CA ALA A 92 -2.57 -28.46 -0.92
C ALA A 92 -4.04 -28.87 -1.18
N HIS A 93 -4.95 -27.91 -1.20
CA HIS A 93 -6.36 -28.16 -1.50
C HIS A 93 -6.57 -28.66 -2.94
N ILE A 94 -5.91 -28.04 -3.92
CA ILE A 94 -5.98 -28.47 -5.33
C ILE A 94 -5.43 -29.88 -5.51
N ALA A 95 -4.31 -30.20 -4.84
CA ALA A 95 -3.72 -31.53 -4.88
C ALA A 95 -4.69 -32.59 -4.33
N LEU A 96 -5.26 -32.35 -3.15
CA LEU A 96 -6.25 -33.24 -2.54
C LEU A 96 -7.51 -33.41 -3.40
N ALA A 97 -8.03 -32.30 -3.96
CA ALA A 97 -9.21 -32.36 -4.83
C ALA A 97 -8.94 -33.18 -6.10
N SER A 98 -7.74 -33.09 -6.65
CA SER A 98 -7.33 -33.86 -7.82
C SER A 98 -7.18 -35.35 -7.51
N GLU A 99 -6.63 -35.70 -6.34
CA GLU A 99 -6.54 -37.08 -5.85
C GLU A 99 -7.92 -37.71 -5.65
N LEU A 100 -8.87 -36.99 -5.04
CA LEU A 100 -10.23 -37.50 -4.81
C LEU A 100 -11.09 -37.60 -6.08
N ALA A 101 -10.80 -36.80 -7.11
CA ALA A 101 -11.59 -36.77 -8.35
C ALA A 101 -11.17 -37.83 -9.38
N PHE A 102 -9.91 -38.28 -9.32
CA PHE A 102 -9.33 -39.20 -10.31
C PHE A 102 -8.70 -40.46 -9.68
N GLY A 103 -8.78 -40.62 -8.35
CA GLY A 103 -8.33 -41.80 -7.59
C GLY A 103 -9.42 -42.83 -7.34
#